data_AF-A0AAD2E816-F1
#
_entry.id   AF-A0AAD2E816-F1
#
_cell.length_a   1.000
_cell.length_b   1.000
_cell.length_c   1.000
_cell.angle_alpha   90.00
_cell.angle_beta   90.00
_cell.angle_gamma   90.00
#
_symmetry.space_group_name_H-M   'P 1'
#
loop_
_entity.id
_entity.type
_entity.pdbx_description
1 polymer ?
#
loop_
_entity_poly.entity_id
_entity_poly.type
_entity_poly.pdbx_seq_one_letter_code
_entity_poly.pdbx_strand_id
1 'polypeptide(L)'
;MAEASGSTTNGNNRDVVIERLTALVEIQSQQLNQYMQVTLAPRIYENVGERFRKLNPPIFDGTIEPMKAEEWVRTTENVFKYSRVPDTENVNCDAFMLRGSAGFWWDTMQSIEFFRLYDMD
;
A
#
# COMPACT_ATOMS: atom_id res chain seq x y z
N MET A 1 -23.35 54.02 -54.74
CA MET A 1 -24.36 53.79 -53.68
C MET A 1 -23.96 52.50 -52.99
N ALA A 2 -23.70 52.58 -51.69
CA ALA A 2 -23.14 51.51 -50.85
C ALA A 2 -24.22 50.55 -50.35
N GLU A 3 -23.80 49.35 -49.92
CA GLU A 3 -24.39 48.43 -48.91
C GLU A 3 -24.10 46.97 -49.32
N ALA A 4 -23.81 46.01 -48.46
CA ALA A 4 -23.35 45.98 -47.08
C ALA A 4 -22.83 44.55 -46.83
N SER A 5 -21.92 44.44 -45.86
CA SER A 5 -21.28 43.24 -45.33
C SER A 5 -22.23 42.08 -44.99
N GLY A 6 -21.79 40.84 -45.21
CA GLY A 6 -22.50 39.63 -44.82
C GLY A 6 -21.58 38.47 -44.42
N SER A 7 -21.26 38.42 -43.12
CA SER A 7 -21.06 37.22 -42.28
C SER A 7 -19.95 36.20 -42.63
N THR A 8 -18.82 36.27 -41.91
CA THR A 8 -17.85 35.16 -41.76
C THR A 8 -17.40 34.91 -40.32
N THR A 9 -18.25 35.18 -39.32
CA THR A 9 -17.86 35.12 -37.90
C THR A 9 -18.19 33.79 -37.20
N ASN A 10 -18.89 32.87 -37.87
CA ASN A 10 -19.43 31.66 -37.22
C ASN A 10 -18.50 30.43 -37.29
N GLY A 11 -17.61 30.35 -38.29
CA GLY A 11 -16.63 29.25 -38.39
C GLY A 11 -15.54 29.37 -37.33
N ASN A 12 -14.86 30.51 -37.30
CA ASN A 12 -13.74 30.78 -36.40
C ASN A 12 -14.11 30.62 -34.91
N ASN A 13 -15.34 30.98 -34.53
CA ASN A 13 -15.76 30.91 -33.14
C ASN A 13 -15.99 29.46 -32.68
N ARG A 14 -16.44 28.59 -33.59
CA ARG A 14 -16.61 27.14 -33.31
C ARG A 14 -15.25 26.48 -33.15
N ASP A 15 -14.29 26.83 -33.99
CA ASP A 15 -12.94 26.29 -33.93
C ASP A 15 -12.24 26.67 -32.61
N VAL A 16 -12.38 27.92 -32.18
CA VAL A 16 -11.87 28.40 -30.88
C VAL A 16 -12.55 27.70 -29.70
N VAL A 17 -13.86 27.45 -29.78
CA VAL A 17 -14.59 26.73 -28.74
C VAL A 17 -14.15 25.27 -28.68
N ILE A 18 -13.97 24.62 -29.83
CA ILE A 18 -13.50 23.23 -29.91
C ILE A 18 -12.09 23.13 -29.33
N GLU A 19 -11.18 24.03 -29.68
CA GLU A 19 -9.82 24.06 -29.14
C GLU A 19 -9.82 24.19 -27.60
N ARG A 20 -10.64 25.10 -27.05
CA ARG A 20 -10.77 25.27 -25.60
C ARG A 20 -11.37 24.05 -24.93
N LEU A 21 -12.35 23.40 -25.55
CA LEU A 21 -12.94 22.17 -25.02
C LEU A 21 -11.95 21.02 -25.04
N THR A 22 -11.17 20.87 -26.10
CA THR A 22 -10.10 19.86 -26.19
C THR A 22 -9.06 20.08 -25.10
N ALA A 23 -8.59 21.33 -24.94
CA ALA A 23 -7.63 21.67 -23.89
C ALA A 23 -8.19 21.39 -22.48
N LEU A 24 -9.48 21.66 -22.23
CA LEU A 24 -10.11 21.35 -20.94
C LEU A 24 -10.20 19.84 -20.69
N VAL A 25 -10.54 19.04 -21.70
CA VAL A 25 -10.57 17.58 -21.58
C VAL A 25 -9.18 17.03 -21.32
N GLU A 26 -8.15 17.54 -22.00
CA GLU A 26 -6.76 17.17 -21.77
C GLU A 26 -6.32 17.52 -20.35
N ILE A 27 -6.58 18.75 -19.91
CA ILE A 27 -6.26 19.21 -18.55
C ILE A 27 -6.98 18.33 -17.51
N GLN A 28 -8.26 18.01 -17.71
CA GLN A 28 -9.01 17.15 -16.79
C GLN A 28 -8.42 15.74 -16.75
N SER A 29 -8.04 15.17 -17.90
CA SER A 29 -7.41 13.86 -17.97
C SER A 29 -6.05 13.84 -17.27
N GLN A 30 -5.26 14.90 -17.43
CA GLN A 30 -3.97 15.06 -16.75
C GLN A 30 -4.14 15.20 -15.24
N GLN A 31 -5.12 15.99 -14.78
CA GLN A 31 -5.42 16.14 -13.35
C GLN A 31 -5.86 14.81 -12.72
N LEU A 32 -6.72 14.04 -13.40
CA LEU A 32 -7.14 12.72 -12.91
C LEU A 32 -5.96 11.75 -12.82
N ASN A 33 -5.11 11.74 -13.85
CA ASN A 33 -3.89 10.91 -13.83
C ASN A 33 -2.93 11.35 -12.71
N GLN A 34 -2.75 12.66 -12.51
CA GLN A 34 -1.93 13.19 -11.44
C GLN A 34 -2.50 12.87 -10.05
N TYR A 35 -3.82 12.93 -9.87
CA TYR A 35 -4.49 12.51 -8.64
C TYR A 35 -4.21 11.04 -8.33
N MET A 36 -4.30 10.16 -9.33
CA MET A 36 -3.95 8.75 -9.13
C MET A 36 -2.48 8.56 -8.76
N GLN A 37 -1.55 9.27 -9.41
CA GLN A 37 -0.12 9.10 -9.17
C GLN A 37 0.39 9.72 -7.86
N VAL A 38 -0.08 10.91 -7.48
CA VAL A 38 0.39 11.61 -6.27
C VAL A 38 -0.39 11.16 -5.02
N THR A 39 -1.69 10.92 -5.15
CA THR A 39 -2.58 10.70 -3.99
C THR A 39 -2.79 9.23 -3.66
N LEU A 40 -2.84 8.36 -4.67
CA LEU A 40 -3.22 6.96 -4.50
C LEU A 40 -2.06 5.97 -4.65
N ALA A 41 -1.08 6.23 -5.53
CA ALA A 41 0.00 5.27 -5.79
C ALA A 41 0.80 4.86 -4.53
N PRO A 42 1.20 5.76 -3.60
CA PRO A 42 1.91 5.33 -2.39
C PRO A 42 1.04 4.51 -1.43
N ARG A 43 -0.30 4.61 -1.52
CA ARG A 43 -1.24 4.00 -0.58
C ARG A 43 -1.84 2.68 -1.06
N ILE A 44 -1.89 2.46 -2.37
CA ILE A 44 -2.51 1.26 -2.98
C ILE A 44 -1.50 0.13 -3.17
N TYR A 45 -0.21 0.43 -3.33
CA TYR A 45 0.82 -0.58 -3.62
C TYR A 45 1.73 -0.92 -2.44
N GLU A 46 1.50 -0.32 -1.26
CA GLU A 46 2.35 -0.58 -0.11
C GLU A 46 2.06 -1.98 0.44
N ASN A 47 3.05 -2.87 0.33
CA ASN A 47 2.85 -4.24 0.76
C ASN A 47 2.67 -4.31 2.29
N VAL A 48 1.95 -5.34 2.75
CA VAL A 48 1.59 -5.50 4.16
C VAL A 48 2.84 -5.46 5.06
N GLY A 49 3.92 -6.12 4.64
CA GLY A 49 5.20 -6.16 5.36
C GLY A 49 5.95 -4.83 5.39
N GLU A 50 5.80 -3.95 4.42
CA GLU A 50 6.40 -2.60 4.38
C GLU A 50 5.70 -1.69 5.37
N ARG A 51 4.37 -1.72 5.39
CA ARG A 51 3.55 -0.95 6.34
C ARG A 51 3.89 -1.32 7.78
N PHE A 52 4.03 -2.62 8.03
CA PHE A 52 4.47 -3.16 9.32
C PHE A 52 5.89 -2.71 9.66
N ARG A 53 6.88 -2.92 8.77
CA ARG A 53 8.28 -2.56 9.01
C ARG A 53 8.52 -1.05 9.19
N LYS A 54 7.74 -0.19 8.52
CA LYS A 54 7.84 1.27 8.68
C LYS A 54 7.53 1.75 10.10
N LEU A 55 6.77 0.98 10.87
CA LEU A 55 6.50 1.26 12.28
C LEU A 55 7.62 0.76 13.21
N ASN A 56 8.69 0.19 12.64
CA ASN A 56 9.85 -0.33 13.36
C ASN A 56 9.47 -1.25 14.54
N PRO A 57 8.78 -2.38 14.25
CA PRO A 57 8.39 -3.33 15.28
C PRO A 57 9.62 -3.87 16.03
N PRO A 58 9.46 -4.25 17.31
CA PRO A 58 10.56 -4.81 18.08
C PRO A 58 10.93 -6.22 17.61
N ILE A 59 12.21 -6.55 17.72
CA ILE A 59 12.73 -7.91 17.47
C ILE A 59 12.58 -8.74 18.75
N PHE A 60 12.26 -10.03 18.60
CA PHE A 60 12.29 -10.99 19.70
C PHE A 60 13.34 -12.08 19.45
N ASP A 61 14.26 -12.24 20.39
CA ASP A 61 15.38 -13.19 20.31
C ASP A 61 15.12 -14.52 21.05
N GLY A 62 14.02 -14.60 21.81
CA GLY A 62 13.68 -15.75 22.64
C GLY A 62 14.11 -15.63 24.10
N THR A 63 14.12 -14.42 24.67
CA THR A 63 14.37 -14.22 26.11
C THR A 63 13.49 -15.08 27.01
N ILE A 64 14.07 -15.56 28.12
CA ILE A 64 13.38 -16.33 29.17
C ILE A 64 12.69 -15.44 30.21
N GLU A 65 12.87 -14.12 30.14
CA GLU A 65 12.28 -13.17 31.07
C GLU A 65 10.82 -12.88 30.68
N PRO A 66 9.82 -13.28 31.51
CA PRO A 66 8.41 -13.18 31.12
C PRO A 66 7.96 -11.75 30.81
N MET A 67 8.46 -10.76 31.56
CA MET A 67 8.09 -9.36 31.37
C MET A 67 8.58 -8.80 30.03
N LYS A 68 9.77 -9.21 29.56
CA LYS A 68 10.29 -8.77 28.26
C LYS A 68 9.54 -9.43 27.11
N ALA A 69 9.16 -10.71 27.27
CA ALA A 69 8.32 -11.40 26.30
C ALA A 69 6.92 -10.76 26.21
N GLU A 70 6.29 -10.47 27.36
CA GLU A 70 5.00 -9.78 27.41
C GLU A 70 5.06 -8.37 26.80
N GLU A 71 6.13 -7.63 27.09
CA GLU A 71 6.35 -6.31 26.50
C GLU A 71 6.51 -6.37 24.98
N TRP A 72 7.22 -7.37 24.46
CA TRP A 72 7.34 -7.59 23.02
C TRP A 72 5.97 -7.85 22.39
N VAL A 73 5.17 -8.78 22.92
CA VAL A 73 3.82 -9.09 22.41
C VAL A 73 2.95 -7.84 22.40
N ARG A 74 2.86 -7.13 23.54
CA ARG A 74 2.04 -5.91 23.67
C ARG A 74 2.44 -4.85 22.66
N THR A 75 3.73 -4.67 22.45
CA THR A 75 4.26 -3.64 21.53
C THR A 75 3.96 -4.02 20.09
N THR A 76 4.17 -5.27 19.71
CA THR A 76 3.91 -5.76 18.35
C THR A 76 2.42 -5.78 18.00
N GLU A 77 1.54 -6.17 18.94
CA GLU A 77 0.09 -6.04 18.78
C GLU A 77 -0.35 -4.59 18.55
N ASN A 78 0.29 -3.64 19.24
CA ASN A 78 0.03 -2.22 19.03
C ASN A 78 0.44 -1.79 17.61
N VAL A 79 1.59 -2.27 17.11
CA VAL A 79 2.03 -2.05 15.73
C VAL A 79 1.00 -2.58 14.72
N PHE A 80 0.40 -3.76 14.94
CA PHE A 80 -0.65 -4.29 14.06
C PHE A 80 -1.88 -3.39 13.98
N LYS A 81 -2.34 -2.86 15.12
CA LYS A 81 -3.48 -1.93 15.19
C LYS A 81 -3.26 -0.68 14.32
N TYR A 82 -2.04 -0.15 14.29
CA TYR A 82 -1.70 1.02 13.46
C TYR A 82 -1.40 0.69 12.01
N SER A 83 -0.73 -0.44 11.76
CA SER A 83 -0.33 -0.87 10.41
C SER A 83 -1.45 -1.52 9.62
N ARG A 84 -2.70 -1.63 10.12
CA ARG A 84 -3.85 -2.29 9.42
C ARG A 84 -3.44 -3.54 8.64
N VAL A 85 -2.59 -4.36 9.24
CA VAL A 85 -2.22 -5.67 8.69
C VAL A 85 -3.44 -6.57 8.87
N PRO A 86 -3.92 -7.27 7.83
CA PRO A 86 -5.02 -8.22 8.01
C PRO A 86 -4.56 -9.38 8.91
N ASP A 87 -5.49 -9.94 9.68
CA ASP A 87 -5.19 -11.05 10.61
C ASP A 87 -4.62 -12.29 9.89
N THR A 88 -4.83 -12.43 8.57
CA THR A 88 -4.25 -13.51 7.76
C THR A 88 -2.75 -13.36 7.54
N GLU A 89 -2.17 -12.17 7.75
CA GLU A 89 -0.77 -11.84 7.48
C GLU A 89 0.03 -11.49 8.75
N ASN A 90 -0.63 -11.42 9.91
CA ASN A 90 0.01 -11.05 11.17
C ASN A 90 1.09 -12.09 11.58
N VAL A 91 0.79 -13.38 11.43
CA VAL A 91 1.72 -14.48 11.74
C VAL A 91 2.98 -14.38 10.90
N ASN A 92 2.86 -14.05 9.61
CA ASN A 92 4.00 -13.86 8.72
C ASN A 92 4.85 -12.66 9.14
N CYS A 93 4.21 -11.57 9.58
CA CYS A 93 4.89 -10.39 10.08
C CYS A 93 5.60 -10.65 11.42
N ASP A 94 4.97 -11.36 12.35
CA ASP A 94 5.56 -11.73 13.64
C ASP A 94 6.74 -12.67 13.46
N ALA A 95 6.58 -13.71 12.66
CA ALA A 95 7.64 -14.63 12.28
C ALA A 95 8.87 -13.89 11.73
N PHE A 96 8.63 -12.87 10.90
CA PHE A 96 9.70 -12.03 10.36
C PHE A 96 10.45 -11.23 11.43
N MET A 97 9.89 -11.01 12.61
CA MET A 97 10.54 -10.30 13.73
C MET A 97 11.26 -11.22 14.72
N LEU A 98 11.13 -12.53 14.57
CA LEU A 98 11.84 -13.51 15.39
C LEU A 98 13.30 -13.66 14.95
N ARG A 99 14.23 -13.62 15.90
CA ARG A 99 15.67 -13.82 15.69
C ARG A 99 16.21 -14.81 16.69
N GLY A 100 17.46 -15.23 16.52
CA GLY A 100 18.14 -16.11 17.46
C GLY A 100 17.35 -17.38 17.75
N SER A 101 17.18 -17.69 19.04
CA SER A 101 16.51 -18.91 19.50
C SER A 101 15.02 -18.93 19.14
N ALA A 102 14.33 -17.78 19.21
CA ALA A 102 12.92 -17.70 18.83
C ALA A 102 12.72 -17.97 17.34
N GLY A 103 13.57 -17.41 16.49
CA GLY A 103 13.53 -17.66 15.04
C GLY A 103 13.77 -19.13 14.71
N PHE A 104 14.79 -19.74 15.31
CA PHE A 104 15.10 -21.16 15.09
C PHE A 104 13.94 -22.09 15.52
N TRP A 105 13.31 -21.79 16.66
CA TRP A 105 12.14 -22.53 17.12
C TRP A 105 10.97 -22.43 16.12
N TRP A 106 10.70 -21.22 15.61
CA TRP A 106 9.65 -21.00 14.63
C TRP A 106 9.87 -21.78 13.34
N ASP A 107 11.07 -21.71 12.75
CA ASP A 107 11.42 -22.43 11.54
C ASP A 107 11.27 -23.95 11.71
N THR A 108 11.68 -24.47 12.88
CA THR A 108 11.52 -25.88 13.23
C THR A 108 10.06 -26.27 13.32
N MET A 109 9.23 -25.45 13.99
CA MET A 109 7.80 -25.73 14.16
C MET A 109 7.05 -25.68 12.83
N GLN A 110 7.37 -24.71 11.96
CA GLN A 110 6.83 -24.63 10.60
C GLN A 110 7.20 -25.87 9.78
N SER A 111 8.45 -26.33 9.90
CA SER A 111 8.87 -27.57 9.25
C SER A 111 8.12 -28.79 9.79
N ILE A 112 7.89 -28.88 11.09
CA ILE A 112 7.15 -30.00 11.70
C ILE A 112 5.69 -29.99 11.25
N GLU A 113 5.01 -28.84 11.33
CA GLU A 113 3.62 -28.69 10.85
C GLU A 113 3.51 -29.03 9.36
N PHE A 114 4.49 -28.62 8.56
CA PHE A 114 4.58 -29.04 7.17
C PHE A 114 4.69 -30.56 7.04
N PHE A 115 5.57 -31.23 7.79
CA PHE A 115 5.67 -32.70 7.75
C PHE A 115 4.39 -33.39 8.23
N ARG A 116 3.69 -32.81 9.21
CA ARG A 116 2.45 -33.37 9.79
C ARG A 116 1.25 -33.24 8.87
N LEU A 117 1.17 -32.18 8.08
CA LEU A 117 0.07 -31.93 7.15
C LEU A 117 0.24 -32.66 5.81
N TYR A 118 1.44 -33.14 5.50
CA TYR A 118 1.75 -33.86 4.27
C TYR A 118 2.08 -35.35 4.46
N ASP A 119 1.93 -35.88 5.68
CA ASP A 119 2.01 -37.32 6.03
C ASP A 119 3.08 -38.10 5.23
N MET A 120 4.32 -37.61 5.30
CA MET A 120 5.49 -38.29 4.73
C MET A 120 6.13 -39.15 5.81
N ASP A 121 5.62 -40.38 5.99
CA ASP A 121 6.28 -41.47 6.71
C ASP A 121 7.30 -42.20 5.81
#